data_AF-A0A854BJG0-F1
#
_entry.id   AF-A0A854BJG0-F1
#
_cell.length_a   1.000
_cell.length_b   1.000
_cell.length_c   1.000
_cell.angle_alpha   90.00
_cell.angle_beta   90.00
_cell.angle_gamma   90.00
#
_symmetry.space_group_name_H-M   'P 1'
#
loop_
_entity.id
_entity.type
_entity.pdbx_description
1 polymer ?
#
loop_
_entity_poly.entity_id
_entity_poly.type
_entity_poly.pdbx_seq_one_letter_code
_entity_poly.pdbx_strand_id
1 'polypeptide(L)'
;MLEDDFCYFLVVDFDEPEWQTDASAFMQPCDELGVPAAREVSSSRQGAHIWVFGASRVLARDARRLGTAIISHTCSRTRQLQLSSYDRLFPNQNIIPKAKLSNLIALPLQKGPRASDGSIFIDTTFRPYPD
;
A
#
# COMPACT_ATOMS: atom_id res chain seq x y z
N MET A 1 5.93 -6.51 11.06
CA MET A 1 5.52 -7.93 11.17
C MET A 1 5.52 -8.30 12.64
N LEU A 2 4.59 -9.13 13.07
CA LEU A 2 4.38 -9.59 14.44
C LEU A 2 4.93 -11.01 14.61
N GLU A 3 5.02 -11.48 15.85
CA GLU A 3 5.30 -12.88 16.17
C GLU A 3 4.43 -13.85 15.37
N ASP A 4 4.95 -15.06 15.15
CA ASP A 4 4.34 -16.12 14.34
C ASP A 4 3.96 -15.67 12.91
N ASP A 5 4.71 -14.73 12.35
CA ASP A 5 4.60 -14.25 10.97
C ASP A 5 3.28 -13.52 10.65
N PHE A 6 2.63 -12.95 11.65
CA PHE A 6 1.38 -12.20 11.47
C PHE A 6 1.61 -10.72 11.11
N CYS A 7 0.58 -10.08 10.56
CA CYS A 7 0.50 -8.62 10.40
C CYS A 7 -0.96 -8.14 10.56
N TYR A 8 -1.12 -6.83 10.73
CA TYR A 8 -2.44 -6.17 10.76
C TYR A 8 -2.80 -5.47 9.45
N PHE A 9 -1.85 -5.39 8.51
CA PHE A 9 -2.05 -4.63 7.29
C PHE A 9 -1.28 -5.22 6.12
N LEU A 10 -1.76 -4.88 4.93
CA LEU A 10 -1.02 -4.90 3.67
C LEU A 10 -0.78 -3.45 3.26
N VAL A 11 0.42 -3.15 2.76
CA VAL A 11 0.72 -1.88 2.09
C VAL A 11 1.28 -2.17 0.72
N VAL A 12 0.83 -1.42 -0.27
CA VAL A 12 1.42 -1.39 -1.62
C VAL A 12 2.10 -0.05 -1.80
N ASP A 13 3.39 -0.10 -2.11
CA ASP A 13 4.24 1.06 -2.23
C ASP A 13 4.37 1.45 -3.71
N PHE A 14 4.00 2.69 -4.02
CA PHE A 14 4.14 3.29 -5.34
C PHE A 14 5.08 4.49 -5.25
N ASP A 15 6.29 4.33 -5.78
CA ASP A 15 7.33 5.34 -5.87
C ASP A 15 7.61 5.61 -7.37
N GLU A 16 8.25 6.73 -7.72
CA GLU A 16 8.54 7.16 -9.12
C GLU A 16 7.40 7.92 -9.84
N PRO A 17 7.65 8.50 -11.03
CA PRO A 17 6.61 9.16 -11.82
C PRO A 17 5.41 8.24 -12.10
N GLU A 18 4.26 8.82 -12.42
CA GLU A 18 2.98 8.12 -12.66
C GLU A 18 2.35 7.42 -11.45
N TRP A 19 2.90 7.57 -10.23
CA TRP A 19 2.31 6.99 -9.01
C TRP A 19 0.83 7.29 -8.82
N GLN A 20 0.35 8.46 -9.26
CA GLN A 20 -1.07 8.82 -9.20
C GLN A 20 -1.91 7.90 -10.09
N THR A 21 -1.46 7.70 -11.33
CA THR A 21 -2.13 6.84 -12.31
C THR A 21 -2.14 5.39 -11.82
N ASP A 22 -0.98 4.88 -11.39
CA ASP A 22 -0.81 3.50 -10.96
C ASP A 22 -1.54 3.19 -9.65
N ALA A 23 -1.46 4.09 -8.66
CA ALA A 23 -2.23 3.95 -7.42
C ALA A 23 -3.74 3.98 -7.67
N SER A 24 -4.21 4.79 -8.63
CA SER A 24 -5.63 4.82 -9.01
C SER A 24 -6.06 3.53 -9.71
N ALA A 25 -5.23 3.03 -10.62
CA ALA A 25 -5.48 1.76 -11.29
C ALA A 25 -5.52 0.58 -10.30
N PHE A 26 -4.70 0.60 -9.25
CA PHE A 26 -4.72 -0.40 -8.19
C PHE A 26 -5.98 -0.32 -7.29
N MET A 27 -6.48 0.88 -7.00
CA MET A 27 -7.69 1.05 -6.17
C MET A 27 -8.95 0.48 -6.82
N GLN A 28 -9.07 0.55 -8.15
CA GLN A 28 -10.26 0.07 -8.86
C GLN A 28 -10.61 -1.41 -8.55
N PRO A 29 -9.70 -2.39 -8.71
CA PRO A 29 -10.00 -3.77 -8.35
C PRO A 29 -10.17 -3.99 -6.85
N CYS A 30 -9.59 -3.14 -5.98
CA CYS A 30 -9.92 -3.19 -4.55
C CYS A 30 -11.42 -2.93 -4.33
N ASP A 31 -11.97 -1.89 -4.95
CA ASP A 31 -13.39 -1.55 -4.84
C ASP A 31 -14.29 -2.66 -5.40
N GLU A 32 -13.94 -3.22 -6.57
CA GLU A 32 -14.71 -4.29 -7.22
C GLU A 32 -14.70 -5.60 -6.42
N LEU A 33 -13.59 -5.91 -5.75
CA LEU A 33 -13.42 -7.10 -4.92
C LEU A 33 -13.91 -6.87 -3.47
N GLY A 34 -14.39 -5.67 -3.14
CA GLY A 34 -14.83 -5.31 -1.79
C GLY A 34 -13.69 -5.27 -0.76
N VAL A 35 -12.45 -5.01 -1.20
CA VAL A 35 -11.27 -4.88 -0.34
C VAL A 35 -11.16 -3.43 0.12
N PRO A 36 -11.38 -3.12 1.41
CA PRO A 36 -11.29 -1.75 1.91
C PRO A 36 -9.84 -1.28 1.91
N ALA A 37 -9.50 -0.39 0.98
CA ALA A 37 -8.18 0.18 0.83
C ALA A 37 -8.21 1.71 1.04
N ALA A 38 -7.13 2.27 1.58
CA ALA A 38 -6.96 3.70 1.81
C ALA A 38 -5.65 4.18 1.17
N ARG A 39 -5.70 5.32 0.49
CA ARG A 39 -4.54 5.90 -0.19
C ARG A 39 -3.91 6.98 0.67
N GLU A 40 -2.62 6.87 0.92
CA GLU A 40 -1.80 7.85 1.64
C GLU A 40 -0.75 8.42 0.69
N VAL A 41 -0.55 9.74 0.69
CA VAL A 41 0.60 10.36 0.02
C VAL A 41 1.85 10.08 0.83
N SER A 42 2.93 9.65 0.18
CA SER A 42 4.19 9.33 0.87
C SER A 42 4.78 10.55 1.58
N SER A 43 5.72 10.33 2.49
CA SER A 43 6.37 11.44 3.22
C SER A 43 7.15 12.39 2.29
N SER A 44 7.67 11.88 1.17
CA SER A 44 8.36 12.67 0.15
C SER A 44 7.40 13.42 -0.78
N ARG A 45 6.11 13.03 -0.79
CA ARG A 45 5.05 13.48 -1.72
C ARG A 45 5.31 13.13 -3.18
N GLN A 46 6.24 12.23 -3.43
CA GLN A 46 6.61 11.75 -4.76
C GLN A 46 6.20 10.29 -4.97
N GLY A 47 5.18 9.86 -4.22
CA GLY A 47 4.68 8.50 -4.22
C GLY A 47 3.43 8.37 -3.36
N ALA A 48 2.90 7.16 -3.27
CA ALA A 48 1.78 6.83 -2.42
C ALA A 48 1.91 5.43 -1.83
N HIS A 49 1.32 5.28 -0.65
CA HIS A 49 1.07 3.99 -0.05
C HIS A 49 -0.42 3.67 -0.14
N ILE A 50 -0.76 2.46 -0.58
CA ILE A 50 -2.13 1.94 -0.49
C ILE A 50 -2.20 0.96 0.66
N TRP A 51 -2.98 1.31 1.67
CA TRP A 51 -3.14 0.57 2.91
C TRP A 51 -4.42 -0.27 2.90
N VAL A 52 -4.31 -1.54 3.26
CA VAL A 52 -5.45 -2.39 3.61
C VAL A 52 -5.29 -2.79 5.07
N PHE A 53 -6.21 -2.34 5.92
CA PHE A 53 -6.18 -2.61 7.36
C PHE A 53 -7.07 -3.81 7.70
N GLY A 54 -6.50 -4.79 8.40
CA GLY A 54 -7.22 -5.94 8.92
C GLY A 54 -7.82 -5.65 10.30
N ALA A 55 -9.07 -6.07 10.52
CA ALA A 55 -9.71 -6.02 11.83
C ALA A 55 -9.07 -6.99 12.84
N SER A 56 -8.38 -8.02 12.35
CA SER A 56 -7.62 -9.00 13.14
C SER A 56 -6.27 -9.26 12.50
N ARG A 57 -5.36 -9.88 13.26
CA ARG A 57 -4.09 -10.34 12.71
C ARG A 57 -4.33 -11.38 11.60
N VAL A 58 -3.57 -11.28 10.52
CA VAL A 58 -3.55 -12.23 9.39
C VAL A 58 -2.13 -12.70 9.15
N LEU A 59 -1.95 -13.87 8.53
CA LEU A 59 -0.61 -14.31 8.13
C LEU A 59 -0.04 -13.36 7.08
N ALA A 60 1.22 -12.97 7.23
CA ALA A 60 1.89 -12.10 6.27
C ALA A 60 1.89 -12.70 4.86
N ARG A 61 1.99 -14.03 4.76
CA ARG A 61 1.85 -14.76 3.49
C ARG A 61 0.52 -14.47 2.79
N ASP A 62 -0.58 -14.44 3.54
CA ASP A 62 -1.92 -14.28 2.97
C ASP A 62 -2.19 -12.82 2.61
N ALA A 63 -1.72 -11.87 3.43
CA ALA A 63 -1.71 -10.45 3.06
C ALA A 63 -0.94 -10.20 1.76
N ARG A 64 0.26 -10.80 1.60
CA ARG A 64 1.04 -10.67 0.36
C ARG A 64 0.37 -11.32 -0.83
N ARG A 65 -0.24 -12.50 -0.65
CA ARG A 65 -1.01 -13.18 -1.72
C ARG A 65 -2.16 -12.32 -2.21
N LEU A 66 -2.90 -11.69 -1.29
CA LEU A 66 -3.94 -10.73 -1.65
C LEU A 66 -3.37 -9.59 -2.50
N GLY A 67 -2.30 -8.94 -2.03
CA GLY A 67 -1.65 -7.85 -2.77
C GLY A 67 -1.19 -8.28 -4.16
N THR A 68 -0.49 -9.41 -4.28
CA THR A 68 -0.03 -9.95 -5.57
C THR A 68 -1.20 -10.30 -6.50
N ALA A 69 -2.30 -10.83 -5.97
CA ALA A 69 -3.48 -11.13 -6.76
C ALA A 69 -4.13 -9.86 -7.33
N ILE A 70 -4.25 -8.80 -6.53
CA ILE A 70 -4.79 -7.51 -6.97
C ILE A 70 -3.86 -6.89 -8.02
N ILE A 71 -2.54 -6.84 -7.79
CA ILE A 71 -1.55 -6.36 -8.78
C ILE A 71 -1.72 -7.10 -10.11
N SER A 72 -1.81 -8.43 -10.07
CA SER A 72 -1.97 -9.27 -11.26
C SER A 72 -3.29 -8.96 -11.99
N HIS A 73 -4.38 -8.77 -11.23
CA HIS A 73 -5.67 -8.40 -11.78
C HIS A 73 -5.61 -7.03 -12.47
N THR A 74 -5.01 -6.03 -11.83
CA THR A 74 -4.81 -4.68 -12.38
C THR A 74 -4.08 -4.72 -13.72
N CYS A 75 -2.94 -5.43 -13.78
CA CYS A 75 -2.15 -5.56 -15.01
C CYS A 75 -2.88 -6.35 -16.11
N SER A 76 -3.68 -7.35 -15.75
CA SER A 76 -4.43 -8.16 -16.73
C SER A 76 -5.57 -7.39 -17.40
N ARG A 77 -6.19 -6.46 -16.67
CA ARG A 77 -7.35 -5.70 -17.11
C ARG A 77 -6.96 -4.64 -18.14
N THR A 78 -5.81 -4.02 -17.94
CA THR A 78 -5.37 -2.90 -18.77
C THR A 78 -4.14 -3.35 -19.57
N ARG A 79 -4.36 -3.86 -20.79
CA ARG A 79 -3.28 -4.40 -21.67
C ARG A 79 -2.07 -3.47 -21.87
N GLN A 80 -2.21 -2.17 -21.62
CA GLN A 80 -1.15 -1.17 -21.76
C GLN A 80 -0.62 -0.62 -20.43
N LEU A 81 -1.28 -0.90 -19.29
CA LEU A 81 -0.87 -0.36 -18.00
C LEU A 81 0.17 -1.28 -17.38
N GLN A 82 1.42 -0.82 -17.40
CA GLN A 82 2.45 -1.34 -16.53
C GLN A 82 2.37 -0.50 -15.27
N LEU A 83 2.15 -1.13 -14.10
CA LEU A 83 2.29 -0.47 -12.80
C LEU A 83 3.78 -0.12 -12.60
N SER A 84 4.27 0.83 -13.37
CA SER A 84 5.67 1.20 -13.52
C SER A 84 6.23 1.85 -12.26
N SER A 85 5.35 2.48 -11.49
CA SER A 85 5.69 3.09 -10.21
C SER A 85 5.53 2.11 -9.04
N TYR A 86 5.13 0.85 -9.25
CA TYR A 86 5.06 -0.13 -8.16
C TYR A 86 6.47 -0.53 -7.72
N ASP A 87 6.77 -0.36 -6.43
CA ASP A 87 8.06 -0.76 -5.85
C ASP A 87 7.93 -2.11 -5.12
N ARG A 88 7.08 -2.17 -4.08
CA ARG A 88 7.03 -3.32 -3.15
C ARG A 88 5.73 -3.46 -2.38
N LEU A 89 5.58 -4.62 -1.73
CA LEU A 89 4.55 -4.89 -0.74
C LEU A 89 5.13 -4.86 0.68
N PHE A 90 4.34 -4.40 1.64
CA PHE A 90 4.53 -4.64 3.07
C PHE A 90 3.39 -5.49 3.61
N PRO A 91 3.65 -6.62 4.29
CA PRO A 91 4.96 -7.18 4.57
C PRO A 91 5.76 -7.55 3.31
N ASN A 92 7.07 -7.33 3.33
CA ASN A 92 7.95 -7.66 2.18
C ASN A 92 8.38 -9.13 2.14
N GLN A 93 8.06 -9.90 3.17
CA GLN A 93 8.41 -11.31 3.34
C GLN A 93 7.26 -12.09 3.97
N ASN A 94 7.27 -13.41 3.82
CA ASN A 94 6.23 -14.28 4.39
C ASN A 94 6.49 -14.64 5.85
N ILE A 95 7.75 -14.58 6.28
CA ILE A 95 8.22 -15.05 7.59
C ILE A 95 9.19 -14.05 8.21
N ILE A 96 9.27 -13.95 9.53
CA ILE A 96 10.28 -13.17 10.24
C ILE A 96 11.63 -13.91 10.16
N PRO A 97 12.65 -13.33 9.50
CA PRO A 97 13.98 -13.91 9.51
C PRO A 97 14.62 -13.70 10.87
N LYS A 98 15.27 -14.75 11.40
CA LYS A 98 15.92 -14.76 12.72
C LYS A 98 17.00 -13.68 12.93
N ALA A 99 17.46 -13.00 11.88
CA ALA A 99 18.66 -12.17 11.92
C ALA A 99 18.53 -10.77 11.29
N LYS A 100 17.35 -10.31 10.86
CA LYS A 100 17.25 -8.96 10.25
C LYS A 100 15.86 -8.31 10.35
N LEU A 101 15.82 -7.06 10.82
CA LEU A 101 14.69 -6.17 10.59
C LEU A 101 14.76 -5.64 9.16
N SER A 102 14.07 -6.29 8.22
CA SER A 102 13.95 -5.83 6.82
C SER A 102 12.58 -5.27 6.48
N ASN A 103 11.60 -5.31 7.39
CA ASN A 103 10.19 -5.03 7.09
C ASN A 103 9.67 -3.78 7.81
N LEU A 104 10.36 -2.64 7.62
CA LEU A 104 10.01 -1.37 8.23
C LEU A 104 9.36 -0.45 7.20
N ILE A 105 8.23 0.12 7.58
CA ILE A 105 7.56 1.20 6.86
C ILE A 105 7.19 2.29 7.88
N ALA A 106 7.30 3.54 7.48
CA ALA A 106 6.75 4.64 8.26
C ALA A 106 5.22 4.54 8.28
N LEU A 107 4.63 4.53 9.48
CA LEU A 107 3.18 4.58 9.61
C LEU A 107 2.63 5.95 9.17
N PRO A 108 1.39 6.02 8.68
CA PRO A 108 0.79 7.25 8.21
C PRO A 108 0.59 8.28 9.32
N LEU A 109 0.32 9.53 8.94
CA LEU A 109 0.01 10.66 9.82
C LEU A 109 1.17 11.09 10.73
N GLN A 110 2.42 10.93 10.26
CA GLN A 110 3.58 11.40 11.00
C GLN A 110 3.58 12.93 11.11
N LYS A 111 3.72 13.46 12.34
CA LYS A 111 3.62 14.90 12.65
C LYS A 111 4.43 15.80 11.70
N GLY A 112 5.68 15.45 11.42
CA GLY A 112 6.57 16.23 10.55
C GLY A 112 6.08 16.29 9.11
N PRO A 113 6.05 15.16 8.38
CA PRO A 113 5.52 15.10 7.01
C PRO A 113 4.11 15.70 6.87
N ARG A 114 3.22 15.47 7.84
CA ARG A 114 1.84 15.99 7.83
C ARG A 114 1.77 17.51 7.81
N ALA A 115 2.71 18.20 8.48
CA ALA A 115 2.78 19.66 8.45
C ALA A 115 3.13 20.22 7.05
N SER A 116 3.50 19.36 6.10
CA SER A 116 3.86 19.71 4.74
C SER A 116 3.06 18.91 3.69
N ASP A 117 1.85 18.46 4.01
CA ASP A 117 0.97 17.68 3.12
C ASP A 117 1.52 16.30 2.69
N GLY A 118 2.46 15.74 3.45
CA GLY A 118 2.94 14.36 3.29
C GLY A 118 2.40 13.45 4.39
N SER A 119 2.41 12.15 4.16
CA SER A 119 1.91 11.15 5.11
C SER A 119 0.45 11.39 5.53
N ILE A 120 -0.40 11.74 4.56
CA ILE A 120 -1.82 12.04 4.77
C ILE A 120 -2.70 11.19 3.85
N PHE A 121 -3.88 10.83 4.33
CA PHE A 121 -4.86 10.11 3.52
C PHE A 121 -5.58 11.05 2.55
N ILE A 122 -5.78 10.56 1.33
CA ILE A 122 -6.36 11.33 0.22
C ILE A 122 -7.52 10.57 -0.44
N ASP A 123 -8.46 11.34 -0.98
CA ASP A 123 -9.60 10.85 -1.75
C ASP A 123 -9.23 10.49 -3.20
N THR A 124 -10.24 10.08 -3.98
CA THR A 124 -10.08 9.71 -5.39
C THR A 124 -9.68 10.88 -6.29
N THR A 125 -9.81 12.12 -5.81
CA THR A 125 -9.39 13.35 -6.50
C THR A 125 -8.03 13.87 -6.00
N PHE A 126 -7.31 13.07 -5.21
CA PHE A 126 -6.03 13.42 -4.58
C PHE A 126 -6.11 14.61 -3.63
N ARG A 127 -7.27 14.80 -2.98
CA ARG A 127 -7.43 15.81 -1.94
C ARG A 127 -7.36 15.17 -0.57
N PRO A 128 -6.73 15.82 0.42
CA PRO A 128 -6.75 15.33 1.79
C PRO A 128 -8.18 15.16 2.30
N TYR A 129 -8.45 14.06 3.01
CA TYR A 129 -9.69 13.96 3.77
C TYR A 129 -9.72 15.04 4.86
N PRO A 130 -10.90 15.61 5.16
CA PRO A 130 -11.06 16.48 6.31
C PRO A 130 -10.78 15.72 7.61
N ASP A 131 -10.23 16.43 8.59
CA ASP A 131 -10.01 15.92 9.95
C ASP A 131 -11.31 15.72 10.73
#